data_AF-A0A2D5LV90-F1
#
_entry.id   AF-A0A2D5LV90-F1
#
_cell.length_a   1.000
_cell.length_b   1.000
_cell.length_c   1.000
_cell.angle_alpha   90.00
_cell.angle_beta   90.00
_cell.angle_gamma   90.00
#
_symmetry.space_group_name_H-M   'P 1'
#
loop_
_entity.id
_entity.type
_entity.pdbx_description
1 polymer ?
#
loop_
_entity_poly.entity_id
_entity_poly.type
_entity_poly.pdbx_seq_one_letter_code
_entity_poly.pdbx_strand_id
1 'polypeptide(L)'
;MKKIKKISLLTILITILIFSDNKLFAKSKKAELDMFCGGLLVRTSGLISKNLYKFNGQARSQLSRLDKHLLNNGTILLQRGYAGGAGKKDINTGLSWANRKVGSNIMVILKKGSSQNRTIKNCLSRY
;
A
#
# COMPACT_ATOMS: atom_id res chain seq x y z
N MET A 1 30.84 -50.90 12.41
CA MET A 1 29.82 -49.99 13.00
C MET A 1 29.99 -48.49 12.66
N LYS A 2 30.59 -48.10 11.52
CA LYS A 2 30.79 -46.67 11.15
C LYS A 2 29.79 -46.12 10.11
N LYS A 3 29.14 -46.97 9.29
CA LYS A 3 28.20 -46.55 8.23
C LYS A 3 26.82 -46.10 8.76
N ILE A 4 26.32 -46.72 9.81
CA ILE A 4 24.98 -46.45 10.37
C ILE A 4 24.89 -45.02 10.97
N LYS A 5 25.96 -44.54 11.63
CA LYS A 5 26.02 -43.18 12.19
C LYS A 5 25.98 -42.07 11.11
N LYS A 6 26.54 -42.32 9.92
CA LYS A 6 26.52 -41.34 8.80
C LYS A 6 25.12 -41.19 8.20
N ILE A 7 24.36 -42.28 8.10
CA ILE A 7 23.01 -42.27 7.54
C ILE A 7 22.06 -41.51 8.47
N SER A 8 22.18 -41.74 9.78
CA SER A 8 21.35 -41.05 10.78
C SER A 8 21.67 -39.55 10.90
N LEU A 9 22.91 -39.13 10.66
CA LEU A 9 23.27 -37.70 10.65
C LEU A 9 22.73 -36.99 9.39
N LEU A 10 22.73 -37.68 8.26
CA LEU A 10 22.26 -37.14 6.98
C LEU A 10 20.74 -36.91 6.98
N THR A 11 19.96 -37.81 7.59
CA THR A 11 18.51 -37.63 7.74
C THR A 11 18.16 -36.48 8.69
N ILE A 12 18.91 -36.29 9.79
CA ILE A 12 18.68 -35.15 10.69
C ILE A 12 18.99 -33.81 10.01
N LEU A 13 20.05 -33.75 9.20
CA LEU A 13 20.43 -32.54 8.46
C LEU A 13 19.40 -32.15 7.39
N ILE A 14 18.80 -33.15 6.70
CA ILE A 14 17.73 -32.93 5.72
C ILE A 14 16.44 -32.46 6.42
N THR A 15 16.13 -32.99 7.60
CA THR A 15 14.93 -32.60 8.35
C THR A 15 15.02 -31.16 8.86
N ILE A 16 16.22 -30.70 9.27
CA ILE A 16 16.43 -29.32 9.72
C ILE A 16 16.35 -28.33 8.55
N LEU A 17 16.82 -28.70 7.35
CA LEU A 17 16.72 -27.85 6.15
C LEU A 17 15.28 -27.68 5.65
N ILE A 18 14.37 -28.62 5.93
CA ILE A 18 12.95 -28.49 5.55
C ILE A 18 12.19 -27.52 6.50
N PHE A 19 12.68 -27.31 7.72
CA PHE A 19 12.06 -26.38 8.68
C PHE A 19 12.72 -24.99 8.73
N SER A 20 13.84 -24.79 8.05
CA SER A 20 14.64 -23.56 8.21
C SER A 20 14.30 -22.43 7.25
N ASP A 21 13.72 -22.68 6.07
CA ASP A 21 13.54 -21.60 5.09
C ASP A 21 12.17 -21.64 4.43
N ASN A 22 11.31 -20.74 4.90
CA ASN A 22 10.32 -19.95 4.16
C ASN A 22 9.03 -19.78 4.97
N LYS A 23 9.10 -18.98 6.05
CA LYS A 23 8.06 -17.96 6.21
C LYS A 23 8.28 -16.87 5.16
N LEU A 24 8.28 -17.25 3.87
CA LEU A 24 7.88 -16.33 2.83
C LEU A 24 6.44 -16.03 3.21
N PHE A 25 6.18 -14.86 3.82
CA PHE A 25 4.82 -14.42 4.06
C PHE A 25 4.10 -14.54 2.72
N ALA A 26 3.23 -15.55 2.59
CA ALA A 26 2.52 -15.79 1.35
C ALA A 26 1.77 -14.50 1.04
N LYS A 27 2.21 -13.82 -0.02
CA LYS A 27 1.73 -12.50 -0.40
C LYS A 27 0.20 -12.54 -0.45
N SER A 28 -0.46 -11.90 0.51
CA SER A 28 -1.92 -11.94 0.54
C SER A 28 -2.50 -10.92 -0.45
N LYS A 29 -3.56 -11.28 -1.17
CA LYS A 29 -4.31 -10.35 -2.02
C LYS A 29 -4.79 -9.11 -1.26
N LYS A 30 -5.06 -9.26 0.05
CA LYS A 30 -5.38 -8.15 0.94
C LYS A 30 -4.21 -7.17 1.07
N ALA A 31 -2.99 -7.67 1.27
CA ALA A 31 -1.79 -6.87 1.37
C ALA A 31 -1.45 -6.14 0.05
N GLU A 32 -1.65 -6.79 -1.09
CA GLU A 32 -1.51 -6.16 -2.41
C GLU A 32 -2.43 -4.95 -2.57
N LEU A 33 -3.70 -5.14 -2.20
CA LEU A 33 -4.69 -4.09 -2.30
C LEU A 33 -4.44 -2.96 -1.29
N ASP A 34 -3.93 -3.28 -0.11
CA ASP A 34 -3.52 -2.28 0.88
C ASP A 34 -2.32 -1.48 0.37
N MET A 35 -1.33 -2.10 -0.27
CA MET A 35 -0.22 -1.39 -0.92
C MET A 35 -0.68 -0.49 -2.07
N PHE A 36 -1.57 -1.01 -2.92
CA PHE A 36 -2.16 -0.21 -4.00
C PHE A 36 -2.87 1.02 -3.45
N CYS A 37 -3.77 0.82 -2.47
CA CYS A 37 -4.52 1.92 -1.87
C CYS A 37 -3.63 2.86 -1.08
N GLY A 38 -2.64 2.34 -0.35
CA GLY A 38 -1.65 3.13 0.38
C GLY A 38 -0.87 4.07 -0.54
N GLY A 39 -0.32 3.54 -1.64
CA GLY A 39 0.37 4.34 -2.65
C GLY A 39 -0.55 5.39 -3.29
N LEU A 40 -1.78 5.00 -3.65
CA LEU A 40 -2.77 5.90 -4.24
C LEU A 40 -3.09 7.07 -3.30
N LEU A 41 -3.39 6.81 -2.02
CA LEU A 41 -3.78 7.83 -1.05
C LEU A 41 -2.62 8.77 -0.73
N VAL A 42 -1.42 8.23 -0.45
CA VAL A 42 -0.22 9.05 -0.18
C VAL A 42 0.11 9.94 -1.38
N ARG A 43 0.05 9.40 -2.60
CA ARG A 43 0.34 10.20 -3.79
C ARG A 43 -0.72 11.29 -4.02
N THR A 44 -1.98 10.97 -3.80
CA THR A 44 -3.08 11.93 -3.92
C THR A 44 -2.93 13.06 -2.90
N SER A 45 -2.56 12.74 -1.64
CA SER A 45 -2.17 13.73 -0.64
C SER A 45 -1.07 14.66 -1.16
N GLY A 46 0.04 14.11 -1.66
CA GLY A 46 1.13 14.93 -2.23
C GLY A 46 0.69 15.81 -3.41
N LEU A 47 -0.26 15.36 -4.23
CA LEU A 47 -0.85 16.18 -5.30
C LEU A 47 -1.71 17.32 -4.76
N ILE A 48 -2.51 17.07 -3.70
CA ILE A 48 -3.27 18.11 -3.01
C ILE A 48 -2.31 19.13 -2.40
N SER A 49 -1.35 18.68 -1.60
CA SER A 49 -0.38 19.51 -0.91
C SER A 49 0.34 20.45 -1.88
N LYS A 50 0.82 19.92 -3.00
CA LYS A 50 1.48 20.71 -4.07
C LYS A 50 0.57 21.78 -4.69
N ASN A 51 -0.74 21.60 -4.69
CA ASN A 51 -1.70 22.52 -5.32
C ASN A 51 -2.49 23.37 -4.31
N LEU A 52 -2.30 23.18 -2.99
CA LEU A 52 -3.04 23.92 -1.95
C LEU A 52 -2.89 25.43 -2.07
N TYR A 53 -1.75 25.93 -2.57
CA TYR A 53 -1.50 27.35 -2.77
C TYR A 53 -2.49 28.02 -3.74
N LYS A 54 -3.14 27.25 -4.62
CA LYS A 54 -4.14 27.75 -5.58
C LYS A 54 -5.50 28.00 -4.95
N PHE A 55 -5.68 27.63 -3.68
CA PHE A 55 -6.96 27.71 -2.97
C PHE A 55 -6.83 28.58 -1.73
N ASN A 56 -7.90 29.26 -1.37
CA ASN A 56 -8.03 30.07 -0.16
C ASN A 56 -9.29 29.68 0.63
N GLY A 57 -9.44 30.29 1.82
CA GLY A 57 -10.64 30.15 2.66
C GLY A 57 -11.07 28.70 2.94
N GLN A 58 -12.38 28.45 2.84
CA GLN A 58 -13.00 27.16 3.14
C GLN A 58 -12.49 26.03 2.23
N ALA A 59 -12.28 26.29 0.94
CA ALA A 59 -11.77 25.29 0.00
C ALA A 59 -10.37 24.81 0.38
N ARG A 60 -9.48 25.73 0.76
CA ARG A 60 -8.14 25.40 1.26
C ARG A 60 -8.20 24.57 2.54
N SER A 61 -9.08 24.96 3.48
CA SER A 61 -9.26 24.24 4.75
C SER A 61 -9.75 22.81 4.51
N GLN A 62 -10.75 22.61 3.64
CA GLN A 62 -11.26 21.29 3.28
C GLN A 62 -10.19 20.42 2.62
N LEU A 63 -9.47 20.97 1.64
CA LEU A 63 -8.37 20.26 0.97
C LEU A 63 -7.23 19.92 1.93
N SER A 64 -6.88 20.80 2.86
CA SER A 64 -5.84 20.55 3.86
C SER A 64 -6.24 19.43 4.84
N ARG A 65 -7.51 19.37 5.25
CA ARG A 65 -8.03 18.26 6.07
C ARG A 65 -8.01 16.96 5.27
N LEU A 66 -8.43 16.99 4.00
CA LEU A 66 -8.40 15.84 3.12
C LEU A 66 -6.97 15.33 2.92
N ASP A 67 -6.01 16.22 2.65
CA ASP A 67 -4.58 15.91 2.52
C ASP A 67 -4.06 15.08 3.71
N LYS A 68 -4.25 15.60 4.94
CA LYS A 68 -3.86 14.90 6.17
C LYS A 68 -4.55 13.55 6.32
N HIS A 69 -5.85 13.47 6.03
CA HIS A 69 -6.62 12.24 6.14
C HIS A 69 -6.14 11.16 5.16
N LEU A 70 -5.87 11.54 3.91
CA LEU A 70 -5.31 10.64 2.90
C LEU A 70 -3.91 10.16 3.28
N LEU A 71 -3.06 11.07 3.78
CA LEU A 71 -1.69 10.72 4.17
C LEU A 71 -1.65 9.72 5.34
N ASN A 72 -2.43 9.98 6.38
CA ASN A 72 -2.48 9.12 7.57
C ASN A 72 -2.97 7.72 7.21
N ASN A 73 -4.13 7.63 6.56
CA ASN A 73 -4.72 6.34 6.19
C ASN A 73 -3.85 5.61 5.15
N GLY A 74 -3.30 6.35 4.18
CA GLY A 74 -2.39 5.80 3.18
C GLY A 74 -1.15 5.17 3.81
N THR A 75 -0.54 5.85 4.79
CA THR A 75 0.63 5.34 5.52
C THR A 75 0.31 4.06 6.28
N ILE A 76 -0.85 3.99 6.93
CA ILE A 76 -1.26 2.81 7.69
C ILE A 76 -1.53 1.62 6.76
N LEU A 77 -2.16 1.85 5.61
CA LEU A 77 -2.33 0.81 4.59
C LEU A 77 -0.98 0.32 4.03
N LEU A 78 -0.01 1.21 3.83
CA LEU A 78 1.34 0.80 3.42
C LEU A 78 2.00 -0.09 4.47
N GLN A 79 1.94 0.29 5.76
CA GLN A 79 2.48 -0.52 6.85
C GLN A 79 1.84 -1.91 6.90
N ARG A 80 0.50 -1.97 6.79
CA ARG A 80 -0.25 -3.23 6.77
C ARG A 80 0.06 -4.07 5.52
N GLY A 81 0.22 -3.43 4.37
CA GLY A 81 0.63 -4.07 3.12
C GLY A 81 2.04 -4.68 3.21
N TYR A 82 3.00 -3.95 3.78
CA TYR A 82 4.35 -4.45 4.02
C TYR A 82 4.36 -5.64 4.99
N ALA A 83 3.63 -5.53 6.11
CA ALA A 83 3.50 -6.62 7.08
C ALA A 83 2.85 -7.87 6.48
N GLY A 84 1.99 -7.72 5.47
CA GLY A 84 1.35 -8.81 4.74
C GLY A 84 2.11 -9.35 3.53
N GLY A 85 3.38 -8.96 3.35
CA GLY A 85 4.27 -9.50 2.31
C GLY A 85 4.10 -8.89 0.91
N ALA A 86 3.35 -7.79 0.77
CA ALA A 86 3.21 -7.11 -0.52
C ALA A 86 4.43 -6.22 -0.85
N GLY A 87 4.62 -5.93 -2.15
CA GLY A 87 5.87 -5.39 -2.66
C GLY A 87 5.75 -4.03 -3.33
N LYS A 88 6.90 -3.49 -3.77
CA LYS A 88 7.01 -2.17 -4.44
C LYS A 88 6.13 -2.05 -5.69
N LYS A 89 5.87 -3.14 -6.42
CA LYS A 89 5.03 -3.15 -7.64
C LYS A 89 3.60 -2.68 -7.35
N ASP A 90 3.02 -3.12 -6.24
CA ASP A 90 1.63 -2.83 -5.88
C ASP A 90 1.50 -1.35 -5.50
N ILE A 91 2.46 -0.82 -4.74
CA ILE A 91 2.59 0.61 -4.43
C ILE A 91 2.67 1.43 -5.72
N ASN A 92 3.59 1.06 -6.63
CA ASN A 92 3.81 1.78 -7.89
C ASN A 92 2.57 1.83 -8.77
N THR A 93 1.70 0.81 -8.70
CA THR A 93 0.43 0.79 -9.40
C THR A 93 -0.53 1.84 -8.83
N GLY A 94 -0.60 1.97 -7.50
CA GLY A 94 -1.34 3.04 -6.82
C GLY A 94 -0.82 4.44 -7.16
N LEU A 95 0.51 4.63 -7.09
CA LEU A 95 1.18 5.89 -7.47
C LEU A 95 0.86 6.29 -8.91
N SER A 96 0.99 5.35 -9.85
CA SER A 96 0.71 5.56 -11.28
C SER A 96 -0.75 5.89 -11.54
N TRP A 97 -1.67 5.23 -10.83
CA TRP A 97 -3.09 5.56 -10.93
C TRP A 97 -3.34 7.01 -10.49
N ALA A 98 -2.79 7.43 -9.34
CA ALA A 98 -2.98 8.80 -8.83
C ALA A 98 -2.41 9.84 -9.79
N ASN A 99 -1.21 9.61 -10.34
CA ASN A 99 -0.61 10.49 -11.35
C ASN A 99 -1.50 10.61 -12.60
N ARG A 100 -2.04 9.51 -13.12
CA ARG A 100 -2.83 9.49 -14.36
C ARG A 100 -4.25 10.01 -14.20
N LYS A 101 -4.89 9.73 -13.05
CA LYS A 101 -6.33 9.96 -12.86
C LYS A 101 -6.65 11.19 -12.03
N VAL A 102 -5.74 11.60 -11.14
CA VAL A 102 -5.84 12.86 -10.38
C VAL A 102 -4.95 13.91 -11.02
N GLY A 103 -3.66 13.61 -11.18
CA GLY A 103 -2.70 14.51 -11.82
C GLY A 103 -2.72 15.92 -11.22
N SER A 104 -2.75 16.94 -12.07
CA SER A 104 -2.83 18.34 -11.66
C SER A 104 -4.25 18.81 -11.31
N ASN A 105 -5.29 18.07 -11.72
CA ASN A 105 -6.68 18.44 -11.49
C ASN A 105 -7.21 17.82 -10.19
N ILE A 106 -6.75 18.33 -9.05
CA ILE A 106 -7.13 17.77 -7.75
C ILE A 106 -8.64 17.88 -7.46
N MET A 107 -9.36 18.78 -8.13
CA MET A 107 -10.80 18.97 -7.91
C MET A 107 -11.63 17.74 -8.32
N VAL A 108 -11.12 16.87 -9.19
CA VAL A 108 -11.83 15.63 -9.58
C VAL A 108 -12.10 14.72 -8.38
N ILE A 109 -11.30 14.81 -7.31
CA ILE A 109 -11.47 13.99 -6.12
C ILE A 109 -12.58 14.52 -5.21
N LEU A 110 -12.93 15.81 -5.33
CA LEU A 110 -14.02 16.44 -4.57
C LEU A 110 -15.37 16.30 -5.30
N LYS A 111 -15.35 16.10 -6.62
CA LYS A 111 -16.56 15.89 -7.43
C LYS A 111 -17.23 14.57 -7.05
N LYS A 112 -18.29 14.64 -6.24
CA LYS A 112 -19.10 13.48 -5.83
C LYS A 112 -19.54 12.67 -7.06
N GLY A 113 -19.38 11.36 -7.01
CA GLY A 113 -19.75 10.44 -8.09
C GLY A 113 -18.70 10.26 -9.19
N SER A 114 -17.65 11.09 -9.24
CA SER A 114 -16.53 10.87 -10.16
C SER A 114 -15.88 9.50 -9.89
N SER A 115 -15.30 8.88 -10.92
CA SER A 115 -14.58 7.61 -10.75
C SER A 115 -13.44 7.77 -9.75
N GLN A 116 -12.76 8.91 -9.73
CA GLN A 116 -11.69 9.20 -8.80
C GLN A 116 -12.16 9.32 -7.35
N ASN A 117 -13.25 10.05 -7.11
CA ASN A 117 -13.86 10.16 -5.80
C ASN A 117 -14.27 8.77 -5.26
N ARG A 118 -14.88 7.94 -6.12
CA ARG A 118 -15.26 6.56 -5.75
C ARG A 118 -14.04 5.70 -5.43
N THR A 119 -13.00 5.71 -6.26
CA THR A 119 -11.77 4.93 -6.00
C THR A 119 -11.10 5.36 -4.70
N ILE A 120 -10.97 6.66 -4.44
CA ILE A 120 -10.39 7.18 -3.19
C ILE A 120 -11.22 6.75 -1.98
N LYS A 121 -12.55 6.86 -2.05
CA LYS A 121 -13.45 6.39 -0.98
C LYS A 121 -13.33 4.89 -0.72
N ASN A 122 -13.25 4.08 -1.78
CA ASN A 122 -13.07 2.64 -1.66
C ASN A 122 -11.72 2.29 -1.02
N CYS A 123 -10.67 3.09 -1.26
CA CYS A 123 -9.40 2.91 -0.57
C CYS A 123 -9.46 3.38 0.89
N LEU A 124 -10.16 4.48 1.17
CA LEU A 124 -10.36 4.96 2.54
C LEU A 124 -11.20 4.00 3.39
N SER A 125 -12.16 3.27 2.80
CA SER A 125 -12.95 2.26 3.51
C SER A 125 -12.17 1.00 3.87
N ARG A 126 -10.88 0.93 3.50
CA ARG A 126 -9.99 -0.17 3.90
C ARG A 126 -9.24 0.13 5.19
N TYR A 127 -9.19 1.39 5.62
CA TYR A 127 -8.53 1.78 6.85
C TYR A 127 -9.29 1.21 8.04
#